data_AF-A0A482VGW0-F1
#
_entry.id   AF-A0A482VGW0-F1
#
_cell.length_a   1.000
_cell.length_b   1.000
_cell.length_c   1.000
_cell.angle_alpha   90.00
_cell.angle_beta   90.00
_cell.angle_gamma   90.00
#
_symmetry.space_group_name_H-M   'P 1'
#
loop_
_entity.id
_entity.type
_entity.pdbx_description
1 polymer ?
#
loop_
_entity_poly.entity_id
_entity_poly.type
_entity_poly.pdbx_seq_one_letter_code
_entity_poly.pdbx_strand_id
1 'polypeptide(L)'
;LPQSLTRHKPATLDEVLDWELISKALYSYKDLNPRRRIGSSLKEGLNDVVRDIMELINSYSKQRGRVIDFKEILYGYWRLDPVHGVDLILDLLLVYRKYRGHKMTVQVRRHAYVQQTFTGIAIREVKNFDFPNISQRPASTTEAVPVHQKIVKQIISTFEQIPPIFHTENATRREVVSFILPLSGRFEVFKRFARMFESLVESEGESVKLVLVLYKNEKSPEDFDKTSALVRRLKAQYSNIVMVGANDTFTRAKALENGLKLLDNDDLALFIDVDMIIDSRSLLRIRQNTVKDKSIYFPIVYSLYNPKLLNITYPLDDYSYFDSHLLDEDHGFWRQFGFGIVSLYKSDYVSLGGLNLLISGWGFEDVTFYDNAIKSKLKIVRSVDPSLMHVYHSIDCDINLDVAQKNMCLGTQANMLGSLRQLQKFYKQYEHLFR
;
A
#
# COMPACT_ATOMS: atom_id res chain seq x y z
N LEU A 1 -12.24 18.30 -40.88
CA LEU A 1 -10.82 18.72 -40.75
C LEU A 1 -10.17 17.88 -39.66
N PRO A 2 -8.89 17.48 -39.78
CA PRO A 2 -8.21 16.79 -38.69
C PRO A 2 -8.22 17.68 -37.45
N GLN A 3 -8.58 17.11 -36.29
CA GLN A 3 -8.62 17.87 -35.04
C GLN A 3 -7.20 18.22 -34.61
N SER A 4 -6.97 19.46 -34.17
CA SER A 4 -5.64 19.91 -33.73
C SER A 4 -5.29 19.39 -32.34
N LEU A 5 -4.01 19.05 -32.14
CA LEU A 5 -3.40 18.79 -30.83
C LEU A 5 -3.49 19.97 -29.85
N THR A 6 -3.75 21.18 -30.36
CA THR A 6 -3.81 22.44 -29.60
C THR A 6 -5.23 22.93 -29.36
N ARG A 7 -6.20 22.02 -29.33
CA ARG A 7 -7.62 22.34 -29.13
C ARG A 7 -7.90 22.89 -27.73
N HIS A 8 -7.30 22.29 -26.71
CA HIS A 8 -7.27 22.84 -25.36
C HIS A 8 -6.21 23.94 -25.28
N LYS A 9 -6.62 25.13 -24.84
CA LYS A 9 -5.74 26.27 -24.62
C LYS A 9 -5.85 26.66 -23.14
N PRO A 10 -4.88 26.28 -22.30
CA PRO A 10 -4.92 26.62 -20.89
C PRO A 10 -4.78 28.13 -20.70
N ALA A 11 -5.62 28.72 -19.85
CA ALA A 11 -5.52 30.12 -19.46
C ALA A 11 -4.55 30.31 -18.26
N THR A 12 -4.41 29.28 -17.44
CA THR A 12 -3.55 29.24 -16.25
C THR A 12 -2.64 28.00 -16.26
N LEU A 13 -1.58 28.00 -15.45
CA LEU A 13 -0.64 26.88 -15.36
C LEU A 13 -1.33 25.59 -14.89
N ASP A 14 -2.30 25.70 -13.99
CA ASP A 14 -3.02 24.57 -13.41
C ASP A 14 -3.99 23.89 -14.40
N GLU A 15 -4.30 24.55 -15.52
CA GLU A 15 -5.14 24.03 -16.59
C GLU A 15 -4.36 23.24 -17.66
N VAL A 16 -3.03 23.17 -17.55
CA VAL A 16 -2.20 22.44 -18.51
C VAL A 16 -2.49 20.94 -18.40
N LEU A 17 -2.87 20.34 -19.52
CA LEU A 17 -3.07 18.89 -19.60
C LEU A 17 -1.75 18.18 -19.82
N ASP A 18 -1.43 17.24 -18.93
CA ASP A 18 -0.12 16.59 -18.91
C ASP A 18 -0.07 15.33 -19.75
N TRP A 19 1.09 15.12 -20.37
CA TRP A 19 1.40 13.91 -21.12
C TRP A 19 2.15 12.90 -20.27
N GLU A 20 1.76 11.64 -20.37
CA GLU A 20 2.53 10.52 -19.84
C GLU A 20 3.19 9.75 -20.99
N LEU A 21 4.41 9.26 -20.75
CA LEU A 21 5.19 8.52 -21.74
C LEU A 21 4.92 7.02 -21.59
N ILE A 22 4.50 6.40 -22.69
CA ILE A 22 4.35 4.96 -22.85
C ILE A 22 5.56 4.45 -23.64
N SER A 23 6.31 3.52 -23.09
CA SER A 23 7.32 2.75 -23.83
C SER A 23 7.18 1.28 -23.42
N LYS A 24 8.27 0.58 -23.09
CA LYS A 24 8.20 -0.74 -22.42
C LYS A 24 7.54 -0.67 -21.04
N ALA A 25 7.60 0.50 -20.41
CA ALA A 25 6.97 0.84 -19.15
C ALA A 25 6.15 2.13 -19.33
N LEU A 26 5.23 2.39 -18.40
CA LEU A 26 4.53 3.65 -18.29
C LEU A 26 5.32 4.58 -17.36
N TYR A 27 5.56 5.80 -17.82
CA TYR A 27 6.24 6.84 -17.08
C TYR A 27 5.29 7.99 -16.78
N SER A 28 5.06 8.24 -15.51
CA SER A 28 4.14 9.26 -15.02
C SER A 28 4.73 9.98 -13.83
N TYR A 29 4.58 11.30 -13.77
CA TYR A 29 4.93 12.10 -12.59
C TYR A 29 3.77 12.18 -11.58
N LYS A 30 2.56 11.75 -11.97
CA LYS A 30 1.35 11.76 -11.13
C LYS A 30 1.37 10.67 -10.07
N ASP A 31 2.21 9.65 -10.28
CA ASP A 31 2.36 8.52 -9.38
C ASP A 31 3.68 8.59 -8.61
N LEU A 32 3.66 8.11 -7.36
CA LEU A 32 4.85 8.03 -6.50
C LEU A 32 5.95 7.14 -7.08
N ASN A 33 5.60 6.13 -7.88
CA ASN A 33 6.55 5.36 -8.66
C ASN A 33 6.54 5.83 -10.13
N PRO A 34 7.54 6.63 -10.55
CA PRO A 34 7.52 7.27 -11.85
C PRO A 34 7.73 6.31 -13.01
N ARG A 35 8.09 5.04 -12.75
CA ARG A 35 8.23 3.98 -13.76
C ARG A 35 7.45 2.75 -13.32
N ARG A 36 6.34 2.47 -13.99
CA ARG A 36 5.44 1.36 -13.65
C ARG A 36 5.14 0.47 -14.85
N ARG A 37 4.62 -0.73 -14.57
CA ARG A 37 4.05 -1.58 -15.61
C ARG A 37 2.82 -0.90 -16.19
N ILE A 38 2.62 -1.04 -17.51
CA ILE A 38 1.41 -0.57 -18.18
C ILE A 38 0.22 -1.35 -17.63
N GLY A 39 -0.79 -0.65 -17.10
CA GLY A 39 -2.02 -1.25 -16.58
C GLY A 39 -2.80 -2.00 -17.67
N SER A 40 -3.60 -3.00 -17.28
CA SER A 40 -4.37 -3.81 -18.22
C SER A 40 -5.36 -2.97 -19.05
N SER A 41 -6.06 -2.04 -18.41
CA SER A 41 -7.03 -1.15 -19.07
C SER A 41 -6.39 -0.30 -20.17
N LEU A 42 -5.26 0.35 -19.89
CA LEU A 42 -4.52 1.15 -20.87
C LEU A 42 -3.98 0.26 -21.99
N LYS A 43 -3.49 -0.94 -21.65
CA LYS A 43 -3.00 -1.90 -22.65
C LYS A 43 -4.11 -2.37 -23.59
N GLU A 44 -5.29 -2.67 -23.07
CA GLU A 44 -6.46 -3.05 -23.86
C GLU A 44 -6.90 -1.89 -24.76
N GLY A 45 -7.01 -0.68 -24.22
CA GLY A 45 -7.35 0.52 -25.00
C GLY A 45 -6.35 0.79 -26.13
N LEU A 46 -5.05 0.66 -25.88
CA LEU A 46 -4.03 0.79 -26.92
C LEU A 46 -4.17 -0.28 -28.01
N ASN A 47 -4.50 -1.52 -27.65
CA ASN A 47 -4.70 -2.59 -28.62
C ASN A 47 -5.92 -2.33 -29.51
N ASP A 48 -7.02 -1.83 -28.95
CA ASP A 48 -8.21 -1.45 -29.71
C ASP A 48 -7.92 -0.29 -30.65
N VAL A 49 -7.23 0.76 -30.16
CA VAL A 49 -6.79 1.88 -30.99
C VAL A 49 -5.89 1.42 -32.14
N VAL A 50 -4.92 0.55 -31.88
CA VAL A 50 -4.06 -0.01 -32.92
C VAL A 50 -4.88 -0.80 -33.95
N ARG A 51 -5.85 -1.61 -33.51
CA ARG A 51 -6.73 -2.37 -34.42
C ARG A 51 -7.45 -1.42 -35.38
N ASP A 52 -8.06 -0.36 -34.86
CA ASP A 52 -8.83 0.60 -35.65
C ASP A 52 -7.93 1.38 -36.62
N ILE A 53 -6.73 1.81 -36.17
CA ILE A 53 -5.72 2.44 -37.04
C ILE A 53 -5.34 1.49 -38.18
N MET A 54 -5.09 0.22 -37.87
CA MET A 54 -4.65 -0.76 -38.86
C MET A 54 -5.76 -1.10 -39.86
N GLU A 55 -7.02 -1.15 -39.41
CA GLU A 55 -8.18 -1.31 -40.29
C GLU A 55 -8.30 -0.12 -41.24
N LEU A 56 -8.20 1.11 -40.73
CA LEU A 56 -8.22 2.32 -41.52
C LEU A 56 -7.09 2.36 -42.55
N ILE A 57 -5.85 2.10 -42.13
CA ILE A 57 -4.68 2.07 -43.03
C ILE A 57 -4.84 1.00 -44.12
N ASN A 58 -5.28 -0.20 -43.74
CA ASN A 58 -5.43 -1.30 -44.68
C ASN A 58 -6.62 -1.15 -45.62
N SER A 59 -7.68 -0.41 -45.25
CA SER A 59 -8.79 -0.10 -46.15
C SER A 59 -8.31 0.56 -47.45
N TYR A 60 -7.38 1.50 -47.37
CA TYR A 60 -6.74 2.16 -48.51
C TYR A 60 -5.61 1.33 -49.14
N SER A 61 -4.90 0.53 -48.34
CA SER A 61 -3.76 -0.27 -48.82
C SER A 61 -4.20 -1.47 -49.67
N LYS A 62 -5.28 -2.15 -49.28
CA LYS A 62 -5.84 -3.32 -49.97
C LYS A 62 -6.30 -2.97 -51.39
N GLN A 63 -6.91 -1.81 -51.58
CA GLN A 63 -7.29 -1.29 -52.90
C GLN A 63 -6.10 -1.18 -53.87
N ARG A 64 -4.88 -1.08 -53.34
CA ARG A 64 -3.63 -0.96 -54.11
C ARG A 64 -2.82 -2.28 -54.17
N GLY A 65 -3.39 -3.40 -53.72
CA GLY A 65 -2.75 -4.74 -53.77
C GLY A 65 -1.65 -4.96 -52.73
N ARG A 66 -1.80 -4.35 -51.54
CA ARG A 66 -0.79 -4.29 -50.49
C ARG A 66 -1.42 -4.51 -49.12
N VAL A 67 -0.63 -5.02 -48.19
CA VAL A 67 -1.03 -5.19 -46.79
C VAL A 67 0.03 -4.58 -45.89
N ILE A 68 -0.42 -3.91 -44.84
CA ILE A 68 0.44 -3.34 -43.81
C ILE A 68 0.10 -4.07 -42.51
N ASP A 69 1.11 -4.68 -41.89
CA ASP A 69 0.98 -5.36 -40.61
C ASP A 69 1.54 -4.47 -39.50
N PHE A 70 0.93 -4.53 -38.32
CA PHE A 70 1.48 -3.92 -37.11
C PHE A 70 2.53 -4.82 -36.49
N LYS A 71 3.65 -4.25 -36.04
CA LYS A 71 4.71 -4.99 -35.34
C LYS A 71 4.76 -4.63 -33.86
N GLU A 72 4.96 -3.36 -33.54
CA GLU A 72 5.00 -2.87 -32.16
C GLU A 72 4.81 -1.36 -32.08
N ILE A 73 4.44 -0.86 -30.90
CA ILE A 73 4.55 0.55 -30.53
C ILE A 73 5.95 0.74 -29.92
N LEU A 74 6.78 1.60 -30.50
CA LEU A 74 8.13 1.87 -29.98
C LEU A 74 8.05 2.74 -28.72
N TYR A 75 7.27 3.81 -28.81
CA TYR A 75 6.82 4.61 -27.70
C TYR A 75 5.55 5.36 -28.10
N GLY A 76 4.88 5.95 -27.13
CA GLY A 76 3.81 6.89 -27.35
C GLY A 76 3.66 7.85 -26.19
N TYR A 77 2.92 8.92 -26.41
CA TYR A 77 2.48 9.82 -25.37
C TYR A 77 0.97 9.74 -25.30
N TRP A 78 0.42 9.72 -24.09
CA TRP A 78 -1.01 9.80 -23.89
C TRP A 78 -1.36 10.90 -22.89
N ARG A 79 -2.51 11.53 -23.08
CA ARG A 79 -3.12 12.43 -22.12
C ARG A 79 -4.64 12.30 -22.17
N LEU A 80 -5.29 12.67 -21.07
CA LEU A 80 -6.74 12.75 -20.98
C LEU A 80 -7.18 14.22 -21.11
N ASP A 81 -7.99 14.52 -22.11
CA ASP A 81 -8.74 15.77 -22.26
C ASP A 81 -10.17 15.55 -21.76
N PRO A 82 -10.56 16.14 -20.61
CA PRO A 82 -11.89 15.93 -20.03
C PRO A 82 -13.07 16.30 -20.93
N VAL A 83 -12.86 17.16 -21.93
CA VAL A 83 -13.90 17.62 -22.84
C VAL A 83 -13.96 16.76 -24.09
N HIS A 84 -12.80 16.38 -24.62
CA HIS A 84 -12.71 15.78 -25.96
C HIS A 84 -12.44 14.27 -25.97
N GLY A 85 -11.83 13.72 -24.90
CA GLY A 85 -11.48 12.31 -24.82
C GLY A 85 -9.99 12.08 -24.58
N VAL A 86 -9.46 10.99 -25.15
CA VAL A 86 -8.06 10.59 -24.96
C VAL A 86 -7.25 10.95 -26.20
N ASP A 87 -6.17 11.71 -26.01
CA ASP A 87 -5.22 12.03 -27.06
C ASP A 87 -4.00 11.10 -27.00
N LEU A 88 -3.60 10.59 -28.15
CA LEU A 88 -2.49 9.64 -28.31
C LEU A 88 -1.54 10.11 -29.43
N ILE A 89 -0.26 10.18 -29.11
CA ILE A 89 0.82 10.32 -30.09
C ILE A 89 1.59 9.00 -30.08
N LEU A 90 1.45 8.20 -31.13
CA LEU A 90 2.03 6.86 -31.20
C LEU A 90 3.13 6.81 -32.25
N ASP A 91 4.26 6.22 -31.89
CA ASP A 91 5.30 5.84 -32.83
C ASP A 91 5.22 4.33 -33.10
N LEU A 92 4.75 4.00 -34.31
CA LEU A 92 4.39 2.66 -34.73
C LEU A 92 5.47 2.10 -35.65
N LEU A 93 5.92 0.89 -35.34
CA LEU A 93 6.67 0.07 -36.27
C LEU A 93 5.71 -0.83 -37.04
N LEU A 94 5.68 -0.66 -38.35
CA LEU A 94 4.80 -1.37 -39.27
C LEU A 94 5.62 -2.20 -40.26
N VAL A 95 5.03 -3.26 -40.80
CA VAL A 95 5.62 -4.09 -41.86
C VAL A 95 4.77 -3.97 -43.11
N TYR A 96 5.34 -3.36 -44.13
CA TYR A 96 4.72 -3.24 -45.44
C TYR A 96 5.02 -4.48 -46.28
N ARG A 97 3.98 -5.14 -46.79
CA ARG A 97 4.08 -6.29 -47.69
C ARG A 97 3.36 -6.00 -48.99
N LYS A 98 4.10 -6.02 -50.09
CA LYS A 98 3.57 -5.91 -51.46
C LYS A 98 3.55 -7.28 -52.11
N TYR A 99 2.36 -7.71 -52.51
CA TYR A 99 2.15 -9.03 -53.13
C TYR A 99 1.96 -8.98 -54.64
N ARG A 100 1.57 -7.81 -55.19
CA ARG A 100 1.35 -7.62 -56.63
C ARG A 100 2.62 -7.11 -57.32
N GLY A 101 3.09 -7.79 -58.35
CA GLY A 101 4.35 -7.48 -59.05
C GLY A 101 5.56 -8.06 -58.32
N HIS A 102 6.68 -7.33 -58.29
CA HIS A 102 7.85 -7.76 -57.52
C HIS A 102 7.54 -7.77 -56.02
N LYS A 103 7.66 -8.95 -55.39
CA LYS A 103 7.39 -9.12 -53.95
C LYS A 103 8.40 -8.30 -53.15
N MET A 104 7.91 -7.56 -52.17
CA MET A 104 8.75 -6.70 -51.34
C MET A 104 8.19 -6.62 -49.93
N THR A 105 9.07 -6.74 -48.94
CA THR A 105 8.76 -6.60 -47.52
C THR A 105 9.68 -5.55 -46.91
N VAL A 106 9.12 -4.49 -46.33
CA VAL A 106 9.88 -3.36 -45.78
C VAL A 106 9.30 -2.98 -44.42
N GLN A 107 10.16 -2.78 -43.43
CA GLN A 107 9.75 -2.19 -42.15
C GLN A 107 9.66 -0.68 -42.29
N VAL A 108 8.56 -0.10 -41.83
CA VAL A 108 8.28 1.32 -41.93
C VAL A 108 7.88 1.83 -40.56
N ARG A 109 8.53 2.91 -40.13
CA ARG A 109 8.18 3.64 -38.92
C ARG A 109 7.21 4.77 -39.25
N ARG A 110 6.11 4.89 -38.52
CA ARG A 110 5.08 5.92 -38.72
C ARG A 110 4.62 6.50 -37.40
N HIS A 111 4.48 7.83 -37.37
CA HIS A 111 3.85 8.52 -36.27
C HIS A 111 2.36 8.66 -36.56
N ALA A 112 1.53 8.27 -35.60
CA ALA A 112 0.09 8.42 -35.65
C ALA A 112 -0.35 9.36 -34.53
N TYR A 113 -1.12 10.38 -34.89
CA TYR A 113 -1.88 11.16 -33.93
C TYR A 113 -3.32 10.66 -33.94
N VAL A 114 -3.80 10.23 -32.78
CA VAL A 114 -5.11 9.61 -32.63
C VAL A 114 -5.81 10.29 -31.47
N GLN A 115 -7.10 10.58 -31.68
CA GLN A 115 -7.97 11.06 -30.63
C GLN A 115 -9.14 10.09 -30.50
N GLN A 116 -9.26 9.48 -29.33
CA GLN A 116 -10.38 8.63 -28.99
C GLN A 116 -11.41 9.49 -28.26
N THR A 117 -12.50 9.84 -28.95
CA THR A 117 -13.57 10.63 -28.35
C THR A 117 -14.35 9.82 -27.33
N PHE A 118 -14.88 10.47 -26.30
CA PHE A 118 -15.88 9.84 -25.44
C PHE A 118 -17.09 9.38 -26.28
N THR A 119 -17.70 8.28 -25.85
CA THR A 119 -18.98 7.86 -26.42
C THR A 119 -20.03 8.92 -26.12
N GLY A 120 -21.04 9.05 -26.98
CA GLY A 120 -22.16 9.95 -26.72
C GLY A 120 -22.80 9.69 -25.35
N ILE A 121 -23.27 10.75 -24.70
CA ILE A 121 -23.98 10.64 -23.43
C ILE A 121 -25.26 9.84 -23.68
N ALA A 122 -25.35 8.66 -23.07
CA ALA A 122 -26.57 7.88 -23.03
C ALA A 122 -27.24 8.08 -21.68
N ILE A 123 -28.34 8.82 -21.66
CA ILE A 123 -29.17 8.99 -20.46
C ILE A 123 -30.29 7.95 -20.54
N ARG A 124 -30.39 7.10 -19.51
CA ARG A 124 -31.53 6.20 -19.33
C ARG A 124 -32.30 6.63 -18.10
N GLU A 125 -33.53 7.07 -18.30
CA GLU A 125 -34.47 7.33 -17.21
C GLU A 125 -34.90 5.99 -16.59
N VAL A 126 -34.61 5.80 -15.30
CA VAL A 126 -35.06 4.63 -14.53
C VAL A 126 -36.38 5.03 -13.86
N LYS A 127 -37.51 4.70 -14.49
CA LYS A 127 -38.83 4.89 -13.89
C LYS A 127 -39.13 3.75 -12.91
N ASN A 128 -39.41 4.12 -11.67
CA ASN A 128 -39.85 3.28 -10.53
C ASN A 128 -38.81 2.30 -9.97
N PHE A 129 -38.46 2.50 -8.69
CA PHE A 129 -37.88 1.48 -7.82
C PHE A 129 -39.00 0.54 -7.34
N ASP A 130 -39.44 -0.37 -8.21
CA ASP A 130 -40.18 -1.55 -7.76
C ASP A 130 -39.15 -2.57 -7.25
N PHE A 131 -38.94 -2.61 -5.93
CA PHE A 131 -38.30 -3.75 -5.29
C PHE A 131 -39.19 -4.97 -5.50
N PRO A 132 -38.77 -6.02 -6.23
CA PRO A 132 -39.61 -7.19 -6.40
C PRO A 132 -39.60 -8.00 -5.10
N ASN A 133 -40.78 -8.13 -4.47
CA ASN A 133 -41.05 -9.13 -3.44
C ASN A 133 -40.73 -10.52 -3.98
N ILE A 134 -39.68 -11.15 -3.44
CA ILE A 134 -39.28 -12.52 -3.77
C ILE A 134 -40.20 -13.48 -3.02
N SER A 135 -41.42 -13.62 -3.50
CA SER A 135 -42.38 -14.65 -3.08
C SER A 135 -43.47 -14.73 -4.12
N GLN A 136 -43.32 -15.67 -5.06
CA GLN A 136 -44.36 -16.31 -5.91
C GLN A 136 -44.01 -16.34 -7.42
N ARG A 137 -43.44 -17.48 -7.85
CA ARG A 137 -43.73 -18.25 -9.10
C ARG A 137 -43.56 -17.55 -10.48
N PRO A 138 -43.73 -18.26 -11.62
CA PRO A 138 -43.17 -19.53 -12.09
C PRO A 138 -42.42 -19.37 -13.45
N ALA A 139 -42.03 -20.50 -14.06
CA ALA A 139 -41.16 -20.63 -15.24
C ALA A 139 -41.72 -20.14 -16.59
N SER A 140 -40.81 -20.10 -17.59
CA SER A 140 -40.93 -19.82 -19.05
C SER A 140 -40.92 -18.33 -19.44
N THR A 141 -40.19 -17.83 -20.45
CA THR A 141 -39.31 -18.40 -21.50
C THR A 141 -38.50 -17.21 -22.09
N THR A 142 -37.19 -17.44 -22.32
CA THR A 142 -36.32 -16.79 -23.33
C THR A 142 -36.40 -15.28 -23.56
N GLU A 143 -35.61 -14.50 -22.82
CA GLU A 143 -35.05 -13.22 -23.28
C GLU A 143 -33.57 -13.09 -22.90
N ALA A 144 -32.78 -12.52 -23.80
CA ALA A 144 -31.32 -12.54 -23.78
C ALA A 144 -30.75 -11.68 -22.64
N VAL A 145 -30.04 -12.34 -21.71
CA VAL A 145 -29.34 -11.70 -20.59
C VAL A 145 -28.16 -10.84 -21.11
N PRO A 146 -28.07 -9.56 -20.73
CA PRO A 146 -26.95 -8.68 -21.07
C PRO A 146 -25.59 -9.28 -20.64
N VAL A 147 -24.54 -9.06 -21.44
CA VAL A 147 -23.19 -9.61 -21.20
C VAL A 147 -22.64 -9.22 -19.83
N HIS A 148 -22.92 -8.01 -19.35
CA HIS A 148 -22.51 -7.58 -18.00
C HIS A 148 -23.28 -8.31 -16.90
N GLN A 149 -24.55 -8.70 -17.11
CA GLN A 149 -25.27 -9.55 -16.16
C GLN A 149 -24.84 -11.01 -16.24
N LYS A 150 -24.38 -11.50 -17.40
CA LYS A 150 -23.71 -12.81 -17.49
C LYS A 150 -22.37 -12.76 -16.78
N ILE A 151 -21.56 -11.73 -16.97
CA ILE A 151 -20.27 -11.55 -16.30
C ILE A 151 -20.46 -11.33 -14.81
N VAL A 152 -21.41 -10.51 -14.37
CA VAL A 152 -21.70 -10.29 -12.95
C VAL A 152 -22.31 -11.54 -12.32
N LYS A 153 -23.21 -12.28 -13.00
CA LYS A 153 -23.68 -13.57 -12.49
C LYS A 153 -22.63 -14.66 -12.55
N GLN A 154 -21.68 -14.61 -13.49
CA GLN A 154 -20.58 -15.56 -13.61
C GLN A 154 -19.48 -15.22 -12.61
N ILE A 155 -19.23 -13.95 -12.32
CA ILE A 155 -18.37 -13.47 -11.24
C ILE A 155 -19.04 -13.80 -9.91
N ILE A 156 -20.31 -13.47 -9.69
CA ILE A 156 -21.05 -13.79 -8.47
C ILE A 156 -21.18 -15.30 -8.29
N SER A 157 -21.46 -16.10 -9.33
CA SER A 157 -21.48 -17.57 -9.20
C SER A 157 -20.09 -18.15 -9.01
N THR A 158 -19.04 -17.50 -9.53
CA THR A 158 -17.65 -17.85 -9.22
C THR A 158 -17.30 -17.43 -7.78
N PHE A 159 -17.89 -16.37 -7.24
CA PHE A 159 -17.78 -15.93 -5.84
C PHE A 159 -18.63 -16.78 -4.88
N GLU A 160 -19.74 -17.37 -5.34
CA GLU A 160 -20.54 -18.36 -4.61
C GLU A 160 -19.89 -19.76 -4.66
N GLN A 161 -19.06 -20.04 -5.68
CA GLN A 161 -18.23 -21.25 -5.80
C GLN A 161 -16.82 -21.08 -5.22
N ILE A 162 -16.42 -19.86 -4.86
CA ILE A 162 -15.27 -19.64 -3.98
C ILE A 162 -15.75 -20.07 -2.59
N PRO A 163 -15.17 -21.13 -1.99
CA PRO A 163 -15.44 -21.40 -0.58
C PRO A 163 -15.13 -20.10 0.18
N PRO A 164 -15.97 -19.71 1.17
CA PRO A 164 -15.77 -18.45 1.85
C PRO A 164 -14.31 -18.38 2.31
N ILE A 165 -13.60 -17.31 1.92
CA ILE A 165 -12.21 -17.09 2.34
C ILE A 165 -12.12 -17.10 3.87
N PHE A 166 -13.24 -16.78 4.53
CA PHE A 166 -13.46 -16.92 5.94
C PHE A 166 -14.08 -18.29 6.24
N HIS A 167 -13.32 -19.17 6.90
CA HIS A 167 -13.96 -20.16 7.74
C HIS A 167 -14.72 -19.40 8.84
N THR A 168 -16.02 -19.22 8.67
CA THR A 168 -16.93 -18.94 9.79
C THR A 168 -17.18 -20.23 10.57
N GLU A 169 -16.10 -20.86 11.04
CA GLU A 169 -16.18 -21.81 12.13
C GLU A 169 -15.79 -21.04 13.40
N ASN A 170 -16.77 -20.89 14.30
CA ASN A 170 -16.74 -20.14 15.56
C ASN A 170 -16.84 -18.61 15.45
N ALA A 171 -17.98 -18.12 14.94
CA ALA A 171 -18.39 -16.70 15.01
C ALA A 171 -18.53 -16.13 16.44
N THR A 172 -18.16 -16.87 17.49
CA THR A 172 -18.29 -16.46 18.89
C THR A 172 -16.96 -15.99 19.52
N ARG A 173 -15.80 -16.21 18.89
CA ARG A 173 -14.51 -15.76 19.44
C ARG A 173 -13.58 -15.25 18.35
N ARG A 174 -13.27 -13.95 18.37
CA ARG A 174 -12.25 -13.36 17.49
C ARG A 174 -10.89 -13.98 17.83
N GLU A 175 -10.10 -14.28 16.81
CA GLU A 175 -8.73 -14.76 16.96
C GLU A 175 -7.88 -13.82 17.82
N VAL A 176 -7.00 -14.37 18.65
CA VAL A 176 -6.13 -13.60 19.54
C VAL A 176 -5.02 -12.93 18.72
N VAL A 177 -4.93 -11.60 18.78
CA VAL A 177 -3.79 -10.88 18.19
C VAL A 177 -2.69 -10.75 19.25
N SER A 178 -1.55 -11.40 19.02
CA SER A 178 -0.40 -11.36 19.94
C SER A 178 0.58 -10.25 19.56
N PHE A 179 0.58 -9.17 20.33
CA PHE A 179 1.50 -8.04 20.19
C PHE A 179 2.89 -8.47 20.66
N ILE A 180 3.84 -8.56 19.74
CA ILE A 180 5.25 -8.80 20.07
C ILE A 180 5.93 -7.45 20.16
N LEU A 181 6.24 -7.02 21.40
CA LEU A 181 6.77 -5.69 21.70
C LEU A 181 8.20 -5.78 22.25
N PRO A 182 9.22 -5.45 21.45
CA PRO A 182 10.57 -5.16 21.92
C PRO A 182 10.62 -3.85 22.71
N LEU A 183 11.29 -3.84 23.87
CA LEU A 183 11.46 -2.60 24.64
C LEU A 183 12.84 -2.50 25.31
N SER A 184 13.48 -1.34 25.15
CA SER A 184 14.68 -0.94 25.88
C SER A 184 14.55 0.54 26.24
N GLY A 185 14.52 0.85 27.54
CA GLY A 185 14.25 2.21 28.04
C GLY A 185 12.81 2.67 27.78
N ARG A 186 12.59 3.99 27.78
CA ARG A 186 11.37 4.67 27.32
C ARG A 186 10.12 4.39 28.16
N PHE A 187 10.27 4.34 29.48
CA PHE A 187 9.18 3.99 30.40
C PHE A 187 7.90 4.83 30.20
N GLU A 188 7.99 6.16 30.06
CA GLU A 188 6.79 7.00 29.91
C GLU A 188 6.05 6.73 28.58
N VAL A 189 6.78 6.41 27.52
CA VAL A 189 6.18 5.99 26.25
C VAL A 189 5.46 4.65 26.42
N PHE A 190 6.09 3.70 27.12
CA PHE A 190 5.47 2.41 27.44
C PHE A 190 4.23 2.56 28.32
N LYS A 191 4.21 3.53 29.25
CA LYS A 191 3.04 3.82 30.07
C LYS A 191 1.85 4.31 29.23
N ARG A 192 2.07 5.15 28.21
CA ARG A 192 1.04 5.50 27.22
C ARG A 192 0.55 4.26 26.48
N PHE A 193 1.48 3.45 25.95
CA PHE A 193 1.17 2.21 25.24
C PHE A 193 0.35 1.26 26.12
N ALA A 194 0.70 1.10 27.39
CA ALA A 194 0.02 0.23 28.34
C ALA A 194 -1.44 0.66 28.54
N ARG A 195 -1.70 1.96 28.72
CA ARG A 195 -3.07 2.49 28.85
C ARG A 195 -3.92 2.21 27.61
N MET A 196 -3.34 2.37 26.42
CA MET A 196 -3.99 2.01 25.16
C MET A 196 -4.23 0.50 25.07
N PHE A 197 -3.25 -0.32 25.46
CA PHE A 197 -3.43 -1.77 25.46
C PHE A 197 -4.54 -2.21 26.42
N GLU A 198 -4.61 -1.64 27.64
CA GLU A 198 -5.69 -1.88 28.60
C GLU A 198 -7.06 -1.62 27.97
N SER A 199 -7.25 -0.51 27.25
CA SER A 199 -8.54 -0.22 26.60
C SER A 199 -8.90 -1.21 25.49
N LEU A 200 -7.91 -1.82 24.83
CA LEU A 200 -8.14 -2.91 23.88
C LEU A 200 -8.55 -4.22 24.59
N VAL A 201 -7.98 -4.50 25.77
CA VAL A 201 -8.35 -5.68 26.58
C VAL A 201 -9.77 -5.55 27.13
N GLU A 202 -10.16 -4.34 27.54
CA GLU A 202 -11.49 -4.04 28.08
C GLU A 202 -12.57 -3.96 26.98
N SER A 203 -12.17 -3.83 25.72
CA SER A 203 -13.11 -3.72 24.59
C SER A 203 -13.87 -5.03 24.36
N GLU A 204 -15.20 -4.96 24.33
CA GLU A 204 -16.05 -6.14 24.15
C GLU A 204 -15.77 -6.86 22.82
N GLY A 205 -15.54 -8.18 22.92
CA GLY A 205 -15.28 -9.04 21.77
C GLY A 205 -13.86 -8.95 21.21
N GLU A 206 -13.00 -8.09 21.75
CA GLU A 206 -11.58 -8.09 21.43
C GLU A 206 -10.82 -9.19 22.19
N SER A 207 -9.84 -9.77 21.52
CA SER A 207 -8.93 -10.73 22.12
C SER A 207 -7.52 -10.40 21.67
N VAL A 208 -6.72 -9.92 22.63
CA VAL A 208 -5.35 -9.47 22.42
C VAL A 208 -4.45 -10.05 23.50
N LYS A 209 -3.18 -10.32 23.15
CA LYS A 209 -2.14 -10.79 24.08
C LYS A 209 -0.93 -9.88 23.92
N LEU A 210 -0.32 -9.44 25.01
CA LEU A 210 0.93 -8.69 24.99
C LEU A 210 2.09 -9.61 25.33
N VAL A 211 3.08 -9.68 24.46
CA VAL A 211 4.37 -10.32 24.70
C VAL A 211 5.44 -9.24 24.71
N LEU A 212 5.78 -8.78 25.91
CA LEU A 212 6.82 -7.79 26.12
C LEU A 212 8.19 -8.45 26.30
N VAL A 213 9.14 -8.11 25.43
CA VAL A 213 10.54 -8.52 25.57
C VAL A 213 11.36 -7.32 26.04
N LEU A 214 11.69 -7.33 27.32
CA LEU A 214 12.26 -6.19 28.03
C LEU A 214 13.77 -6.34 28.19
N TYR A 215 14.50 -5.33 27.72
CA TYR A 215 15.95 -5.24 27.80
C TYR A 215 16.36 -4.11 28.75
N LYS A 216 17.47 -4.32 29.47
CA LYS A 216 18.07 -3.26 30.29
C LYS A 216 18.78 -2.25 29.37
N ASN A 217 18.50 -0.96 29.57
CA ASN A 217 19.17 0.12 28.87
C ASN A 217 20.26 0.70 29.77
N GLU A 218 21.50 0.80 29.29
CA GLU A 218 22.61 1.34 30.10
C GLU A 218 22.45 2.84 30.39
N LYS A 219 21.83 3.60 29.48
CA LYS A 219 21.61 5.05 29.63
C LYS A 219 20.42 5.36 30.55
N SER A 220 19.43 4.47 30.63
CA SER A 220 18.24 4.61 31.48
C SER A 220 17.88 3.31 32.22
N PRO A 221 18.75 2.83 33.12
CA PRO A 221 18.57 1.53 33.78
C PRO A 221 17.31 1.45 34.64
N GLU A 222 16.89 2.58 35.21
CA GLU A 222 15.65 2.71 36.00
C GLU A 222 14.37 2.39 35.21
N ASP A 223 14.36 2.59 33.89
CA ASP A 223 13.21 2.30 33.04
C ASP A 223 12.86 0.82 33.07
N PHE A 224 13.87 -0.05 33.21
CA PHE A 224 13.68 -1.50 33.31
C PHE A 224 12.85 -1.86 34.55
N ASP A 225 13.22 -1.29 35.71
CA ASP A 225 12.55 -1.57 36.98
C ASP A 225 11.15 -0.96 37.02
N LYS A 226 10.99 0.29 36.55
CA LYS A 226 9.69 0.97 36.43
C LYS A 226 8.74 0.20 35.51
N THR A 227 9.22 -0.22 34.34
CA THR A 227 8.46 -1.03 33.38
C THR A 227 8.07 -2.38 33.98
N SER A 228 9.03 -3.08 34.60
CA SER A 228 8.79 -4.36 35.25
C SER A 228 7.74 -4.26 36.36
N ALA A 229 7.79 -3.21 37.18
CA ALA A 229 6.82 -2.97 38.25
C ALA A 229 5.42 -2.70 37.69
N LEU A 230 5.30 -1.85 36.66
CA LEU A 230 4.03 -1.59 35.96
C LEU A 230 3.45 -2.87 35.39
N VAL A 231 4.25 -3.67 34.68
CA VAL A 231 3.79 -4.91 34.05
C VAL A 231 3.39 -5.96 35.08
N ARG A 232 4.11 -6.10 36.20
CA ARG A 232 3.69 -7.00 37.30
C ARG A 232 2.32 -6.63 37.85
N ARG A 233 2.04 -5.33 38.01
CA ARG A 233 0.71 -4.85 38.43
C ARG A 233 -0.35 -5.17 37.38
N LEU A 234 -0.08 -4.91 36.10
CA LEU A 234 -1.03 -5.19 35.02
C LEU A 234 -1.30 -6.70 34.88
N LYS A 235 -0.29 -7.56 35.03
CA LYS A 235 -0.45 -9.02 35.02
C LYS A 235 -1.37 -9.55 36.13
N ALA A 236 -1.47 -8.86 37.25
CA ALA A 236 -2.39 -9.25 38.33
C ALA A 236 -3.87 -9.03 37.93
N GLN A 237 -4.14 -8.13 36.99
CA GLN A 237 -5.46 -7.81 36.49
C GLN A 237 -5.76 -8.50 35.15
N TYR A 238 -4.73 -8.69 34.32
CA TYR A 238 -4.83 -9.12 32.94
C TYR A 238 -3.91 -10.33 32.67
N SER A 239 -4.49 -11.52 32.49
CA SER A 239 -3.75 -12.77 32.26
C SER A 239 -3.12 -12.88 30.88
N ASN A 240 -3.50 -12.01 29.95
CA ASN A 240 -3.05 -11.93 28.56
C ASN A 240 -1.73 -11.14 28.39
N ILE A 241 -1.03 -10.81 29.47
CA ILE A 241 0.27 -10.12 29.43
C ILE A 241 1.38 -11.09 29.83
N VAL A 242 2.37 -11.23 28.95
CA VAL A 242 3.61 -11.99 29.15
C VAL A 242 4.78 -11.01 29.06
N MET A 243 5.78 -11.23 29.91
CA MET A 243 6.98 -10.40 29.95
C MET A 243 8.17 -11.32 30.13
N VAL A 244 9.19 -11.13 29.29
CA VAL A 244 10.47 -11.82 29.39
C VAL A 244 11.58 -10.79 29.43
N GLY A 245 12.46 -10.91 30.43
CA GLY A 245 13.67 -10.11 30.52
C GLY A 245 14.78 -10.73 29.67
N ALA A 246 15.53 -9.89 28.98
CA ALA A 246 16.70 -10.29 28.20
C ALA A 246 17.97 -9.62 28.76
N ASN A 247 19.07 -10.39 28.77
CA ASN A 247 20.34 -9.99 29.38
C ASN A 247 21.41 -9.59 28.34
N ASP A 248 21.13 -9.79 27.05
CA ASP A 248 22.01 -9.43 25.95
C ASP A 248 21.77 -7.99 25.46
N THR A 249 22.64 -7.51 24.57
CA THR A 249 22.48 -6.18 23.97
C THR A 249 21.22 -6.13 23.11
N PHE A 250 20.40 -5.11 23.34
CA PHE A 250 19.16 -4.91 22.60
C PHE A 250 19.40 -4.80 21.09
N THR A 251 18.71 -5.66 20.33
CA THR A 251 18.45 -5.46 18.90
C THR A 251 17.00 -5.82 18.64
N ARG A 252 16.33 -5.05 17.79
CA ARG A 252 14.91 -5.26 17.50
C ARG A 252 14.63 -6.67 16.95
N ALA A 253 15.46 -7.14 16.02
CA ALA A 253 15.31 -8.47 15.42
C ALA A 253 15.37 -9.61 16.45
N LYS A 254 16.38 -9.62 17.34
CA LYS A 254 16.51 -10.65 18.38
C LYS A 254 15.37 -10.60 19.39
N ALA A 255 14.93 -9.39 19.75
CA ALA A 255 13.81 -9.22 20.66
C ALA A 255 12.51 -9.78 20.08
N LEU A 256 12.21 -9.49 18.81
CA LEU A 256 11.04 -10.05 18.11
C LEU A 256 11.12 -11.58 18.02
N GLU A 257 12.29 -12.14 17.68
CA GLU A 257 12.53 -13.59 17.65
C GLU A 257 12.28 -14.23 19.02
N ASN A 258 12.81 -13.63 20.09
CA ASN A 258 12.63 -14.11 21.46
C ASN A 258 11.16 -14.05 21.91
N GLY A 259 10.43 -13.01 21.53
CA GLY A 259 9.00 -12.89 21.83
C GLY A 259 8.18 -13.95 21.09
N LEU A 260 8.50 -14.21 19.82
CA LEU A 260 7.85 -15.23 19.02
C LEU A 260 8.08 -16.67 19.53
N LYS A 261 9.12 -16.94 20.33
CA LYS A 261 9.30 -18.26 20.97
C LYS A 261 8.25 -18.57 22.04
N LEU A 262 7.50 -17.57 22.48
CA LEU A 262 6.45 -17.67 23.49
C LEU A 262 5.06 -17.86 22.88
N LEU A 263 5.01 -17.99 21.55
CA LEU A 263 3.82 -18.25 20.77
C LEU A 263 3.85 -19.68 20.24
N ASP A 264 2.67 -20.26 20.11
CA ASP A 264 2.49 -21.51 19.37
C ASP A 264 2.50 -21.24 17.86
N ASN A 265 2.74 -22.27 17.04
CA ASN A 265 2.82 -22.14 15.59
C ASN A 265 1.56 -21.54 14.95
N ASP A 266 0.41 -21.71 15.60
CA ASP A 266 -0.91 -21.31 15.12
C ASP A 266 -1.34 -19.95 15.69
N ASP A 267 -0.49 -19.29 16.49
CA ASP A 267 -0.78 -17.97 17.03
C ASP A 267 -0.52 -16.88 15.97
N LEU A 268 -1.48 -15.96 15.87
CA LEU A 268 -1.37 -14.72 15.10
C LEU A 268 -0.51 -13.70 15.85
N ALA A 269 0.64 -13.35 15.28
CA ALA A 269 1.54 -12.34 15.81
C ALA A 269 1.36 -10.99 15.10
N LEU A 270 1.56 -9.90 15.84
CA LEU A 270 1.73 -8.54 15.33
C LEU A 270 3.05 -8.00 15.87
N PHE A 271 4.00 -7.71 14.97
CA PHE A 271 5.21 -6.97 15.34
C PHE A 271 4.86 -5.50 15.51
N ILE A 272 5.21 -4.92 16.67
CA ILE A 272 4.82 -3.56 17.00
C ILE A 272 5.89 -2.83 17.81
N ASP A 273 5.98 -1.52 17.63
CA ASP A 273 6.86 -0.65 18.40
C ASP A 273 6.06 0.05 19.53
N VAL A 274 6.75 0.51 20.57
CA VAL A 274 6.12 1.13 21.74
C VAL A 274 5.45 2.49 21.42
N ASP A 275 5.84 3.15 20.34
CA ASP A 275 5.27 4.43 19.91
C ASP A 275 4.01 4.31 19.06
N MET A 276 3.51 3.10 18.87
CA MET A 276 2.34 2.86 18.03
C MET A 276 1.04 3.15 18.79
N ILE A 277 0.10 3.75 18.08
CA ILE A 277 -1.30 3.91 18.47
C ILE A 277 -2.12 3.00 17.57
N ILE A 278 -2.97 2.20 18.20
CA ILE A 278 -3.79 1.18 17.54
C ILE A 278 -5.16 1.08 18.21
N ASP A 279 -6.20 0.85 17.41
CA ASP A 279 -7.55 0.63 17.91
C ASP A 279 -8.17 -0.69 17.36
N SER A 280 -9.39 -1.02 17.80
CA SER A 280 -10.10 -2.25 17.40
C SER A 280 -10.34 -2.38 15.88
N ARG A 281 -10.35 -1.26 15.13
CA ARG A 281 -10.48 -1.27 13.67
C ARG A 281 -9.20 -1.79 13.01
N SER A 282 -8.02 -1.46 13.51
CA SER A 282 -6.77 -2.07 13.04
C SER A 282 -6.71 -3.55 13.39
N LEU A 283 -7.16 -3.95 14.59
CA LEU A 283 -7.25 -5.37 14.96
C LEU A 283 -8.15 -6.17 14.01
N LEU A 284 -9.27 -5.59 13.57
CA LEU A 284 -10.13 -6.19 12.56
C LEU A 284 -9.38 -6.38 11.22
N ARG A 285 -8.65 -5.37 10.75
CA ARG A 285 -7.86 -5.46 9.49
C ARG A 285 -6.76 -6.49 9.58
N ILE A 286 -6.09 -6.59 10.73
CA ILE A 286 -5.06 -7.60 10.99
C ILE A 286 -5.67 -9.00 10.81
N ARG A 287 -6.78 -9.31 11.49
CA ARG A 287 -7.44 -10.61 11.39
C ARG A 287 -7.99 -10.90 9.99
N GLN A 288 -8.48 -9.87 9.29
CA GLN A 288 -9.03 -10.04 7.94
C GLN A 288 -7.96 -10.27 6.86
N ASN A 289 -6.77 -9.73 7.05
CA ASN A 289 -5.72 -9.73 6.02
C ASN A 289 -4.59 -10.73 6.28
N THR A 290 -4.46 -11.24 7.50
CA THR A 290 -3.51 -12.30 7.84
C THR A 290 -4.23 -13.64 7.89
N VAL A 291 -3.85 -14.57 7.01
CA VAL A 291 -4.43 -15.91 6.94
C VAL A 291 -3.30 -16.93 6.86
N LYS A 292 -3.28 -17.87 7.80
CA LYS A 292 -2.23 -18.87 7.93
C LYS A 292 -1.98 -19.61 6.62
N ASP A 293 -0.71 -19.79 6.26
CA ASP A 293 -0.24 -20.44 5.03
C ASP A 293 -0.74 -19.79 3.72
N LYS A 294 -1.38 -18.62 3.79
CA LYS A 294 -2.01 -17.94 2.63
C LYS A 294 -1.61 -16.49 2.47
N SER A 295 -1.66 -15.67 3.52
CA SER A 295 -1.37 -14.24 3.43
C SER A 295 -0.75 -13.64 4.68
N ILE A 296 0.20 -12.73 4.46
CA ILE A 296 0.82 -11.88 5.47
C ILE A 296 0.39 -10.44 5.24
N TYR A 297 0.10 -9.72 6.32
CA TYR A 297 -0.34 -8.32 6.25
C TYR A 297 0.76 -7.38 6.74
N PHE A 298 1.19 -6.48 5.85
CA PHE A 298 2.12 -5.40 6.14
C PHE A 298 1.37 -4.06 6.07
N PRO A 299 0.76 -3.59 7.18
CA PRO A 299 0.02 -2.32 7.17
C PRO A 299 0.93 -1.14 6.80
N ILE A 300 0.36 -0.17 6.07
CA ILE A 300 0.99 1.13 5.84
C ILE A 300 0.54 2.08 6.95
N VAL A 301 1.50 2.41 7.82
CA VAL A 301 1.30 3.19 9.05
C VAL A 301 1.34 4.68 8.77
N TYR A 302 0.53 5.47 9.47
CA TYR A 302 0.63 6.93 9.47
C TYR A 302 1.71 7.39 10.45
N SER A 303 2.69 8.15 10.00
CA SER A 303 3.76 8.65 10.86
C SER A 303 3.66 10.13 11.10
N LEU A 304 3.68 10.52 12.37
CA LEU A 304 3.71 11.93 12.74
C LEU A 304 5.08 12.55 12.46
N TYR A 305 5.06 13.82 12.06
CA TYR A 305 6.23 14.66 11.90
C TYR A 305 6.76 15.15 13.24
N ASN A 306 7.96 15.74 13.20
CA ASN A 306 8.64 16.32 14.34
C ASN A 306 7.82 17.50 14.90
N PRO A 307 7.27 17.39 16.12
CA PRO A 307 6.42 18.43 16.68
C PRO A 307 7.18 19.75 16.90
N LYS A 308 8.51 19.70 17.09
CA LYS A 308 9.33 20.91 17.25
C LYS A 308 9.37 21.75 15.98
N LEU A 309 9.42 21.13 14.80
CA LEU A 309 9.41 21.88 13.53
C LEU A 309 8.01 22.46 13.24
N LEU A 310 6.97 21.77 13.69
CA LEU A 310 5.59 22.20 13.57
C LEU A 310 5.17 23.25 14.61
N ASN A 311 6.03 23.52 15.60
CA ASN A 311 5.72 24.35 16.76
C ASN A 311 4.44 23.89 17.49
N ILE A 312 4.26 22.58 17.61
CA ILE A 312 3.17 21.93 18.35
C ILE A 312 3.74 21.10 19.51
N THR A 313 2.90 20.78 20.48
CA THR A 313 3.25 19.89 21.58
C THR A 313 2.20 18.80 21.68
N TYR A 314 2.62 17.55 21.57
CA TYR A 314 1.72 16.41 21.74
C TYR A 314 1.57 16.07 23.23
N PRO A 315 0.34 15.77 23.72
CA PRO A 315 0.13 15.24 25.07
C PRO A 315 0.57 13.78 25.13
N LEU A 316 1.86 13.54 25.37
CA LEU A 316 2.49 12.22 25.27
C LEU A 316 1.94 11.16 26.24
N ASP A 317 1.18 11.55 27.27
CA ASP A 317 0.54 10.67 28.25
C ASP A 317 -0.89 10.23 27.86
N ASP A 318 -1.50 10.91 26.88
CA ASP A 318 -2.86 10.69 26.42
C ASP A 318 -2.86 10.04 25.05
N TYR A 319 -3.17 8.74 24.99
CA TYR A 319 -3.23 8.02 23.72
C TYR A 319 -4.45 8.43 22.88
N SER A 320 -5.52 8.94 23.49
CA SER A 320 -6.77 9.27 22.81
C SER A 320 -6.66 10.52 21.92
N TYR A 321 -5.70 11.39 22.22
CA TYR A 321 -5.33 12.51 21.35
C TYR A 321 -4.86 12.05 19.96
N PHE A 322 -4.32 10.85 19.83
CA PHE A 322 -3.78 10.37 18.55
C PHE A 322 -4.84 9.65 17.73
N ASP A 323 -5.81 10.41 17.21
CA ASP A 323 -6.91 9.88 16.41
C ASP A 323 -6.91 10.40 14.94
N SER A 324 -8.00 10.15 14.23
CA SER A 324 -8.20 10.55 12.83
C SER A 324 -8.03 12.05 12.54
N HIS A 325 -8.15 12.95 13.51
CA HIS A 325 -7.98 14.39 13.29
C HIS A 325 -6.55 14.79 12.92
N LEU A 326 -5.56 13.95 13.26
CA LEU A 326 -4.16 14.16 12.88
C LEU A 326 -3.84 13.58 11.49
N LEU A 327 -4.79 12.94 10.80
CA LEU A 327 -4.58 12.33 9.49
C LEU A 327 -4.74 13.36 8.37
N ASP A 328 -3.68 14.12 8.11
CA ASP A 328 -3.60 15.10 7.02
C ASP A 328 -2.17 15.23 6.48
N GLU A 329 -1.92 16.21 5.61
CA GLU A 329 -0.57 16.41 5.04
C GLU A 329 0.34 17.25 5.94
N ASP A 330 -0.16 17.84 7.02
CA ASP A 330 0.58 18.76 7.88
C ASP A 330 1.10 18.10 9.16
N HIS A 331 0.42 17.06 9.66
CA HIS A 331 0.80 16.37 10.88
C HIS A 331 1.67 15.14 10.63
N GLY A 332 1.62 14.55 9.42
CA GLY A 332 2.32 13.32 9.14
C GLY A 332 2.23 12.83 7.69
N PHE A 333 2.61 11.57 7.49
CA PHE A 333 2.61 10.92 6.18
C PHE A 333 2.46 9.40 6.30
N TRP A 334 1.99 8.76 5.22
CA TRP A 334 1.91 7.30 5.11
C TRP A 334 3.30 6.70 4.82
N ARG A 335 3.80 5.81 5.68
CA ARG A 335 5.10 5.13 5.53
C ARG A 335 5.06 4.01 4.48
N GLN A 336 5.05 4.40 3.20
CA GLN A 336 4.95 3.47 2.05
C GLN A 336 6.04 2.39 2.02
N PHE A 337 7.24 2.68 2.53
CA PHE A 337 8.39 1.77 2.54
C PHE A 337 8.83 1.36 3.96
N GLY A 338 7.91 1.36 4.95
CA GLY A 338 8.16 0.79 6.27
C GLY A 338 7.62 -0.64 6.39
N PHE A 339 8.44 -1.61 6.78
CA PHE A 339 8.06 -3.03 6.85
C PHE A 339 8.18 -3.61 8.27
N GLY A 340 8.65 -2.83 9.23
CA GLY A 340 8.82 -3.26 10.62
C GLY A 340 7.53 -3.64 11.35
N ILE A 341 6.36 -3.14 10.91
CA ILE A 341 5.05 -3.51 11.44
C ILE A 341 4.41 -4.51 10.48
N VAL A 342 4.13 -5.71 10.98
CA VAL A 342 3.64 -6.84 10.18
C VAL A 342 2.82 -7.78 11.07
N SER A 343 1.73 -8.34 10.52
CA SER A 343 0.99 -9.43 11.14
C SER A 343 1.02 -10.71 10.32
N LEU A 344 1.34 -11.81 11.00
CA LEU A 344 1.63 -13.12 10.43
C LEU A 344 1.46 -14.21 11.49
N TYR A 345 1.21 -15.44 11.06
CA TYR A 345 1.26 -16.59 11.97
C TYR A 345 2.70 -16.97 12.28
N LYS A 346 2.94 -17.52 13.48
CA LYS A 346 4.28 -18.01 13.87
C LYS A 346 4.81 -19.07 12.89
N SER A 347 3.96 -19.97 12.39
CA SER A 347 4.34 -20.94 11.36
C SER A 347 4.83 -20.28 10.07
N ASP A 348 4.12 -19.25 9.60
CA ASP A 348 4.48 -18.50 8.39
C ASP A 348 5.84 -17.81 8.57
N TYR A 349 6.07 -17.17 9.73
CA TYR A 349 7.36 -16.57 10.07
C TYR A 349 8.51 -17.56 9.98
N VAL A 350 8.33 -18.76 10.56
CA VAL A 350 9.34 -19.83 10.54
C VAL A 350 9.57 -20.32 9.11
N SER A 351 8.51 -20.47 8.32
CA SER A 351 8.60 -20.90 6.91
C SER A 351 9.39 -19.93 6.02
N LEU A 352 9.40 -18.65 6.37
CA LEU A 352 10.15 -17.59 5.68
C LEU A 352 11.62 -17.52 6.11
N GLY A 353 12.05 -18.34 7.08
CA GLY A 353 13.42 -18.35 7.61
C GLY A 353 13.69 -17.29 8.68
N GLY A 354 12.66 -16.56 9.12
CA GLY A 354 12.76 -15.53 10.16
C GLY A 354 13.57 -14.27 9.78
N LEU A 355 13.80 -13.42 10.78
CA LEU A 355 14.63 -12.22 10.64
C LEU A 355 16.12 -12.58 10.59
N ASN A 356 16.90 -11.82 9.81
CA ASN A 356 18.35 -11.96 9.82
C ASN A 356 18.95 -11.33 11.09
N LEU A 357 19.30 -12.19 12.05
CA LEU A 357 19.84 -11.79 13.37
C LEU A 357 21.30 -11.31 13.33
N LEU A 358 21.97 -11.44 12.18
CA LEU A 358 23.34 -10.94 11.98
C LEU A 358 23.37 -9.44 11.68
N ILE A 359 22.22 -8.85 11.36
CA ILE A 359 22.11 -7.40 11.17
C ILE A 359 22.20 -6.74 12.55
N SER A 360 23.30 -6.03 12.76
CA SER A 360 23.51 -5.17 13.92
C SER A 360 23.13 -3.72 13.58
N GLY A 361 22.67 -2.97 14.56
CA GLY A 361 22.34 -1.55 14.41
C GLY A 361 20.90 -1.31 13.96
N TRP A 362 20.71 -0.32 13.10
CA TRP A 362 19.39 0.16 12.68
C TRP A 362 19.06 -0.30 11.25
N GLY A 363 17.85 -0.83 11.09
CA GLY A 363 17.20 -1.08 9.80
C GLY A 363 17.74 -2.26 9.02
N PHE A 364 17.14 -2.47 7.84
CA PHE A 364 17.43 -3.51 6.87
C PHE A 364 16.92 -4.91 7.23
N GLU A 365 16.66 -5.21 8.51
CA GLU A 365 16.11 -6.50 8.94
C GLU A 365 14.69 -6.71 8.41
N ASP A 366 13.88 -5.66 8.44
CA ASP A 366 12.50 -5.66 7.99
C ASP A 366 12.40 -5.71 6.46
N VAL A 367 13.27 -4.98 5.76
CA VAL A 367 13.40 -5.01 4.30
C VAL A 367 13.81 -6.41 3.82
N THR A 368 14.81 -7.01 4.44
CA THR A 368 15.27 -8.36 4.09
C THR A 368 14.17 -9.39 4.30
N PHE A 369 13.43 -9.28 5.40
CA PHE A 369 12.30 -10.16 5.69
C PHE A 369 11.14 -9.98 4.70
N TYR A 370 10.81 -8.73 4.36
CA TYR A 370 9.81 -8.43 3.34
C TYR A 370 10.19 -8.99 1.97
N ASP A 371 11.45 -8.87 1.56
CA ASP A 371 11.96 -9.47 0.32
C ASP A 371 11.82 -10.99 0.29
N ASN A 372 12.07 -11.66 1.43
CA ASN A 372 11.85 -13.11 1.56
C ASN A 372 10.36 -13.45 1.46
N ALA A 373 9.49 -12.66 2.08
CA ALA A 373 8.05 -12.83 2.00
C ALA A 373 7.54 -12.70 0.55
N ILE A 374 8.03 -11.71 -0.21
CA ILE A 374 7.68 -11.54 -1.65
C ILE A 374 8.09 -12.76 -2.48
N LYS A 375 9.24 -13.35 -2.20
CA LYS A 375 9.77 -14.52 -2.93
C LYS A 375 9.06 -15.82 -2.57
N SER A 376 8.25 -15.81 -1.50
CA SER A 376 7.53 -16.97 -1.01
C SER A 376 6.23 -17.24 -1.81
N LYS A 377 5.48 -18.26 -1.40
CA LYS A 377 4.14 -18.55 -1.93
C LYS A 377 3.04 -17.75 -1.24
N LEU A 378 3.34 -17.05 -0.15
CA LEU A 378 2.38 -16.30 0.63
C LEU A 378 1.99 -15.02 -0.11
N LYS A 379 0.70 -14.69 -0.08
CA LYS A 379 0.19 -13.42 -0.63
C LYS A 379 0.55 -12.28 0.31
N ILE A 380 1.21 -11.27 -0.22
CA ILE A 380 1.47 -10.02 0.50
C ILE A 380 0.25 -9.13 0.41
N VAL A 381 -0.33 -8.79 1.56
CA VAL A 381 -1.36 -7.77 1.69
C VAL A 381 -0.72 -6.53 2.28
N ARG A 382 -0.81 -5.40 1.56
CA ARG A 382 -0.26 -4.12 2.00
C ARG A 382 -1.26 -3.02 1.67
N SER A 383 -1.78 -2.37 2.71
CA SER A 383 -2.78 -1.31 2.59
C SER A 383 -2.60 -0.29 3.70
N VAL A 384 -3.07 0.93 3.45
CA VAL A 384 -3.19 1.98 4.46
C VAL A 384 -4.08 1.51 5.61
N ASP A 385 -3.59 1.68 6.84
CA ASP A 385 -4.36 1.44 8.05
C ASP A 385 -4.58 2.77 8.80
N PRO A 386 -5.74 3.42 8.62
CA PRO A 386 -6.03 4.72 9.24
C PRO A 386 -6.05 4.71 10.76
N SER A 387 -6.19 3.53 11.36
CA SER A 387 -6.25 3.34 12.80
C SER A 387 -4.90 2.97 13.41
N LEU A 388 -3.83 3.03 12.60
CA LEU A 388 -2.48 2.68 13.00
C LEU A 388 -1.53 3.86 12.78
N MET A 389 -1.13 4.48 13.89
CA MET A 389 -0.33 5.70 13.89
C MET A 389 0.98 5.50 14.67
N HIS A 390 2.09 5.97 14.12
CA HIS A 390 3.39 5.98 14.76
C HIS A 390 3.66 7.38 15.30
N VAL A 391 3.66 7.51 16.63
CA VAL A 391 3.96 8.77 17.31
C VAL A 391 5.43 9.13 17.07
N TYR A 392 5.69 10.41 16.79
CA TYR A 392 7.04 10.87 16.52
C TYR A 392 7.97 10.61 17.71
N HIS A 393 9.16 10.08 17.42
CA HIS A 393 10.30 10.10 18.33
C HIS A 393 11.57 10.43 17.54
N SER A 394 12.57 10.99 18.22
CA SER A 394 13.88 11.22 17.60
C SER A 394 14.56 9.90 17.24
N ILE A 395 15.17 9.84 16.07
CA ILE A 395 16.04 8.74 15.64
C ILE A 395 17.48 9.18 15.83
N ASP A 396 18.27 8.33 16.47
CA ASP A 396 19.73 8.48 16.62
C ASP A 396 20.42 7.55 15.62
N CYS A 397 21.06 8.12 14.60
CA CYS A 397 21.76 7.37 13.55
C CYS A 397 23.22 7.18 13.93
N ASP A 398 23.56 5.98 14.41
CA ASP A 398 24.92 5.64 14.84
C ASP A 398 25.93 5.90 13.69
N ILE A 399 27.04 6.55 14.04
CA ILE A 399 28.12 6.90 13.11
C ILE A 399 28.83 5.67 12.54
N ASN A 400 28.74 4.53 13.23
CA ASN A 400 29.39 3.28 12.87
C ASN A 400 28.53 2.36 11.98
N LEU A 401 27.31 2.80 11.62
CA LEU A 401 26.48 2.08 10.65
C LEU A 401 27.16 2.00 9.29
N ASP A 402 26.90 0.92 8.56
CA ASP A 402 27.29 0.83 7.16
C ASP A 402 26.62 1.96 6.35
N VAL A 403 27.21 2.33 5.21
CA VAL A 403 26.75 3.46 4.40
C VAL A 403 25.28 3.33 3.99
N ALA A 404 24.82 2.13 3.65
CA ALA A 404 23.43 1.88 3.27
C ALA A 404 22.49 2.04 4.48
N GLN A 405 22.77 1.39 5.61
CA GLN A 405 22.00 1.57 6.84
C GLN A 405 21.96 3.03 7.31
N LYS A 406 23.10 3.73 7.25
CA LYS A 406 23.20 5.14 7.61
C LYS A 406 22.33 6.01 6.71
N ASN A 407 22.37 5.80 5.39
CA ASN A 407 21.54 6.54 4.45
C ASN A 407 20.04 6.26 4.67
N MET A 408 19.66 5.03 4.96
CA MET A 408 18.26 4.70 5.29
C MET A 408 17.82 5.36 6.61
N CYS A 409 18.68 5.39 7.62
CA CYS A 409 18.42 6.04 8.89
C CYS A 409 18.22 7.56 8.71
N LEU A 410 19.16 8.21 8.03
CA LEU A 410 19.08 9.64 7.73
C LEU A 410 17.88 9.97 6.84
N GLY A 411 17.56 9.13 5.85
CA GLY A 411 16.36 9.29 5.02
C GLY A 411 15.07 9.20 5.84
N THR A 412 15.02 8.27 6.79
CA THR A 412 13.88 8.15 7.72
C THR A 412 13.76 9.38 8.61
N GLN A 413 14.87 9.88 9.13
CA GLN A 413 14.92 11.11 9.93
C GLN A 413 14.45 12.33 9.12
N ALA A 414 14.91 12.46 7.87
CA ALA A 414 14.52 13.55 6.97
C ALA A 414 13.02 13.53 6.65
N ASN A 415 12.45 12.35 6.37
CA ASN A 415 11.02 12.20 6.08
C ASN A 415 10.13 12.61 7.26
N MET A 416 10.63 12.57 8.50
CA MET A 416 9.86 12.98 9.68
C MET A 416 9.97 14.47 10.00
N LEU A 417 10.74 15.27 9.24
CA LEU A 417 10.91 16.68 9.57
C LEU A 417 9.59 17.46 9.44
N GLY A 418 8.90 17.30 8.33
CA GLY A 418 7.65 17.99 8.02
C GLY A 418 7.24 17.76 6.57
N SER A 419 6.07 18.26 6.21
CA SER A 419 5.58 18.23 4.83
C SER A 419 6.43 19.10 3.92
N LEU A 420 6.39 18.83 2.61
CA LEU A 420 7.12 19.65 1.63
C LEU A 420 6.76 21.14 1.76
N ARG A 421 5.48 21.43 1.99
CA ARG A 421 4.96 22.79 2.19
C ARG A 421 5.54 23.44 3.44
N GLN A 422 5.63 22.72 4.54
CA GLN A 422 6.20 23.22 5.80
C GLN A 422 7.70 23.45 5.68
N LEU A 423 8.43 22.51 5.08
CA LEU A 423 9.85 22.62 4.83
C LEU A 423 10.18 23.81 3.90
N GLN A 424 9.36 24.04 2.87
CA GLN A 424 9.52 25.21 2.01
C GLN A 424 9.31 26.52 2.78
N LYS A 425 8.30 26.61 3.66
CA LYS A 425 8.08 27.78 4.52
C LYS A 425 9.27 28.00 5.46
N PHE A 426 9.73 26.94 6.11
CA PHE A 426 10.90 26.97 6.98
C PHE A 426 12.15 27.45 6.22
N TYR A 427 12.44 26.88 5.06
CA TYR A 427 13.58 27.28 4.23
C TYR A 427 13.50 28.77 3.83
N LYS A 428 12.34 29.25 3.37
CA LYS A 428 12.17 30.66 3.00
C LYS A 428 12.37 31.61 4.19
N GLN A 429 11.96 31.20 5.39
CA GLN A 429 12.14 31.99 6.61
C GLN A 429 13.62 32.08 7.03
N TYR A 430 14.37 31.00 6.86
CA TYR A 430 15.75 30.87 7.31
C TYR A 430 16.77 30.85 6.17
N GLU A 431 16.43 31.36 4.98
CA GLU A 431 17.25 31.27 3.77
C GLU A 431 18.69 31.77 3.98
N HIS A 432 18.85 32.80 4.82
CA HIS A 432 20.15 33.39 5.18
C HIS A 432 21.10 32.44 5.93
N LEU A 433 20.60 31.36 6.54
CA LEU A 433 21.42 30.37 7.24
C LEU A 433 21.93 29.24 6.33
N PHE A 434 21.40 29.14 5.11
CA PHE A 434 21.74 28.07 4.15
C PHE A 434 22.67 28.53 3.02
N ARG A 435 23.18 29.76 3.08
CA ARG A 435 24.07 30.36 2.08
C ARG A 435 25.54 30.29 2.49
#